data_AF-A0AAW7CZ56-F1
#
_entry.id   AF-A0AAW7CZ56-F1
#
_cell.length_a   1.000
_cell.length_b   1.000
_cell.length_c   1.000
_cell.angle_alpha   90.00
_cell.angle_beta   90.00
_cell.angle_gamma   90.00
#
_symmetry.space_group_name_H-M   'P 1'
#
loop_
_entity.id
_entity.type
_entity.pdbx_description
1 polymer ?
#
loop_
_entity_poly.entity_id
_entity_poly.type
_entity_poly.pdbx_seq_one_letter_code
_entity_poly.pdbx_strand_id
1 'polypeptide(L)'
;MSNYVYFKTKTDYLYNVESKNDIFSDDLLDLIKDTELKELIINKYDLDKNILINIDKADIVYNQIKSYVDRFELLRLTVPENKVDTFLKENPEEKKYDYYFNIKEACIDENTGEMIENLEAVAIYDSLDLFYKDRSLSQYVKSLNKSKNLNKSQLLDDLNVSWKRHFEKYPKDVKPKIFRVLKNKDLYYVKSINSKLYKEYGIAESFVLSMLELNKIHLREEVNFTISSISLRESKIDMIISLDKKVLIKDVGYFRPSISIRNEDTGNASLGVHTSIEFYPKNNGDNNKIYLFPKKDKDSNKIENKTTANHTINQDTLLELFESISDLFDYLKQVEKDFKFYNDAQHPDELRQKIAEKVCNTKGMFKGLTKLQGLFERKKDQQITNLQNLLEMCGKAEMLDMDFDLKFKLRYLISNVLLYGNNTIK
;
A
#
# COMPACT_ATOMS: atom_id res chain seq x y z
N MET A 1 11.96 20.52 -2.54
CA MET A 1 11.88 19.15 -1.96
C MET A 1 11.66 18.17 -3.11
N SER A 2 12.49 17.14 -3.24
CA SER A 2 12.43 16.16 -4.34
C SER A 2 11.10 15.41 -4.38
N ASN A 3 10.56 15.17 -5.58
CA ASN A 3 9.34 14.37 -5.77
C ASN A 3 9.52 12.91 -5.34
N TYR A 4 10.76 12.38 -5.37
CA TYR A 4 11.08 11.02 -4.98
C TYR A 4 10.76 10.68 -3.52
N VAL A 5 10.62 11.68 -2.66
CA VAL A 5 10.19 11.47 -1.27
C VAL A 5 8.76 10.92 -1.23
N TYR A 6 7.89 11.35 -2.15
CA TYR A 6 6.49 10.91 -2.23
C TYR A 6 6.34 9.54 -2.89
N PHE A 7 7.35 9.10 -3.64
CA PHE A 7 7.35 7.77 -4.25
C PHE A 7 7.86 6.68 -3.29
N LYS A 8 8.48 7.07 -2.18
CA LYS A 8 8.93 6.15 -1.13
C LYS A 8 7.85 6.04 -0.05
N THR A 9 7.64 4.83 0.45
CA THR A 9 6.73 4.61 1.58
C THR A 9 7.27 5.28 2.83
N LYS A 10 6.42 6.05 3.48
CA LYS A 10 6.63 6.59 4.82
C LYS A 10 5.56 6.04 5.74
N THR A 11 5.96 5.50 6.88
CA THR A 11 5.02 5.06 7.91
C THR A 11 5.06 6.04 9.08
N ASP A 12 3.91 6.63 9.39
CA ASP A 12 3.72 7.47 10.56
C ASP A 12 2.85 6.72 11.56
N TYR A 13 3.39 6.53 12.77
CA TYR A 13 2.64 5.98 13.89
C TYR A 13 2.12 7.10 14.77
N LEU A 14 0.81 7.15 14.98
CA LEU A 14 0.14 8.33 15.52
C LEU A 14 -0.10 8.25 17.04
N TYR A 15 0.80 7.62 17.80
CA TYR A 15 0.61 7.36 19.23
C TYR A 15 0.51 8.62 20.09
N ASN A 16 1.43 9.56 19.87
CA ASN A 16 1.62 10.77 20.67
C ASN A 16 1.38 12.03 19.85
N VAL A 17 0.49 11.92 18.87
CA VAL A 17 0.08 13.03 18.02
C VAL A 17 -1.35 13.36 18.38
N GLU A 18 -1.57 14.60 18.82
CA GLU A 18 -2.90 15.11 19.14
C GLU A 18 -3.51 15.73 17.89
N SER A 19 -4.77 15.35 17.64
CA SER A 19 -5.65 16.01 16.67
C SER A 19 -5.85 17.46 17.10
N LYS A 20 -5.73 18.40 16.17
CA LYS A 20 -5.81 19.85 16.47
C LYS A 20 -6.94 20.54 15.74
N ASN A 21 -7.44 19.92 14.68
CA ASN A 21 -8.49 20.48 13.85
C ASN A 21 -9.61 19.47 13.70
N ASP A 22 -10.81 19.99 13.50
CA ASP A 22 -11.93 19.20 13.03
C ASP A 22 -11.83 19.00 11.51
N ILE A 23 -12.34 17.88 11.04
CA ILE A 23 -12.53 17.59 9.62
C ILE A 23 -14.02 17.40 9.37
N PHE A 24 -14.50 17.98 8.28
CA PHE A 24 -15.88 17.84 7.86
C PHE A 24 -16.00 17.09 6.53
N SER A 25 -17.22 16.69 6.16
CA SER A 25 -17.47 15.98 4.90
C SER A 25 -17.03 16.77 3.67
N ASP A 26 -17.18 18.10 3.68
CA ASP A 26 -16.73 18.96 2.57
C ASP A 26 -15.21 18.87 2.39
N ASP A 27 -14.45 18.86 3.49
CA ASP A 27 -12.99 18.69 3.43
C ASP A 27 -12.64 17.35 2.75
N LEU A 28 -13.33 16.27 3.13
CA LEU A 28 -13.12 14.95 2.52
C LEU A 28 -13.48 14.96 1.03
N LEU A 29 -14.62 15.55 0.66
CA LEU A 29 -15.09 15.63 -0.72
C LEU A 29 -14.18 16.48 -1.61
N ASP A 30 -13.40 17.41 -1.06
CA ASP A 30 -12.40 18.18 -1.80
C ASP A 30 -11.20 17.34 -2.25
N LEU A 31 -10.97 16.17 -1.65
CA LEU A 31 -9.93 15.24 -2.11
C LEU A 31 -10.36 14.43 -3.34
N ILE A 32 -11.66 14.37 -3.64
CA ILE A 32 -12.21 13.58 -4.75
C ILE A 32 -12.26 14.46 -6.01
N LYS A 33 -11.38 14.15 -6.97
CA LYS A 33 -11.28 14.88 -8.25
C LYS A 33 -12.29 14.39 -9.29
N ASP A 34 -12.69 13.13 -9.22
CA ASP A 34 -13.70 12.54 -10.10
C ASP A 34 -15.10 13.05 -9.70
N THR A 35 -15.74 13.82 -10.58
CA THR A 35 -17.03 14.46 -10.29
C THR A 35 -18.16 13.45 -10.20
N GLU A 36 -18.16 12.39 -11.02
CA GLU A 36 -19.18 11.34 -10.99
C GLU A 36 -19.11 10.57 -9.67
N LEU A 37 -17.89 10.17 -9.26
CA LEU A 37 -17.68 9.52 -7.97
C LEU A 37 -18.07 10.44 -6.80
N LYS A 38 -17.71 11.73 -6.89
CA LYS A 38 -18.07 12.72 -5.84
C LYS A 38 -19.59 12.81 -5.66
N GLU A 39 -20.36 12.89 -6.74
CA GLU A 39 -21.82 12.90 -6.68
C GLU A 39 -22.40 11.60 -6.11
N LEU A 40 -21.86 10.44 -6.51
CA LEU A 40 -22.27 9.15 -5.93
C LEU A 40 -22.02 9.07 -4.42
N ILE A 41 -20.88 9.59 -3.95
CA ILE A 41 -20.56 9.66 -2.52
C ILE A 41 -21.55 10.57 -1.79
N ILE A 42 -21.84 11.76 -2.33
CA ILE A 42 -22.79 12.71 -1.74
C ILE A 42 -24.15 12.04 -1.57
N ASN A 43 -24.65 11.40 -2.62
CA ASN A 43 -25.95 10.73 -2.61
C ASN A 43 -25.99 9.52 -1.67
N LYS A 44 -24.93 8.70 -1.60
CA LYS A 44 -24.90 7.51 -0.76
C LYS A 44 -24.88 7.82 0.74
N TYR A 45 -24.20 8.89 1.12
CA TYR A 45 -23.99 9.26 2.51
C TYR A 45 -24.89 10.44 2.95
N ASP A 46 -25.87 10.82 2.14
CA ASP A 46 -26.80 11.94 2.39
C ASP A 46 -26.09 13.24 2.79
N LEU A 47 -25.03 13.60 2.04
CA LEU A 47 -24.12 14.71 2.37
C LEU A 47 -24.61 16.07 1.85
N ASP A 48 -25.92 16.31 1.85
CA ASP A 48 -26.50 17.63 1.53
C ASP A 48 -26.09 18.72 2.54
N LYS A 49 -25.62 18.29 3.71
CA LYS A 49 -25.09 19.15 4.76
C LYS A 49 -23.67 18.75 5.09
N ASN A 50 -22.86 19.75 5.39
CA ASN A 50 -21.51 19.51 5.88
C ASN A 50 -21.55 18.91 7.30
N ILE A 51 -21.08 17.68 7.46
CA ILE A 51 -21.10 16.94 8.73
C ILE A 51 -19.70 16.80 9.32
N LEU A 52 -19.62 16.81 10.66
CA LEU A 52 -18.38 16.55 11.38
C LEU A 52 -17.99 15.06 11.25
N ILE A 53 -16.71 14.81 11.00
CA ILE A 53 -16.11 13.47 10.94
C ILE A 53 -15.50 13.14 12.30
N ASN A 54 -16.21 12.31 13.09
CA ASN A 54 -15.85 11.98 14.47
C ASN A 54 -14.89 10.78 14.55
N ILE A 55 -13.70 10.94 13.98
CA ILE A 55 -12.64 9.91 13.98
C ILE A 55 -11.35 10.56 14.46
N ASP A 56 -10.78 10.06 15.55
CA ASP A 56 -9.56 10.64 16.10
C ASP A 56 -8.38 10.47 15.12
N LYS A 57 -7.65 11.57 14.93
CA LYS A 57 -6.51 11.77 14.02
C LYS A 57 -6.85 11.77 12.53
N ALA A 58 -8.13 11.87 12.17
CA ALA A 58 -8.55 12.06 10.79
C ALA A 58 -7.97 13.36 10.18
N ASP A 59 -7.82 14.42 10.96
CA ASP A 59 -7.24 15.70 10.54
C ASP A 59 -5.75 15.60 10.14
N ILE A 60 -4.97 14.87 10.93
CA ILE A 60 -3.56 14.62 10.66
C ILE A 60 -3.43 13.86 9.35
N VAL A 61 -4.21 12.79 9.18
CA VAL A 61 -4.17 11.97 7.97
C VAL A 61 -4.69 12.73 6.76
N TYR A 62 -5.77 13.50 6.90
CA TYR A 62 -6.29 14.37 5.84
C TYR A 62 -5.20 15.27 5.28
N ASN A 63 -4.48 15.98 6.15
CA ASN A 63 -3.40 16.86 5.74
C ASN A 63 -2.27 16.12 5.02
N GLN A 64 -1.95 14.90 5.46
CA GLN A 64 -1.00 14.05 4.76
C GLN A 64 -1.50 13.71 3.36
N ILE A 65 -2.70 13.15 3.22
CA ILE A 65 -3.28 12.75 1.93
C ILE A 65 -3.39 13.94 0.98
N LYS A 66 -3.90 15.08 1.45
CA LYS A 66 -3.99 16.32 0.69
C LYS A 66 -2.64 16.73 0.08
N SER A 67 -1.56 16.62 0.85
CA SER A 67 -0.22 16.94 0.35
C SER A 67 0.27 16.04 -0.80
N TYR A 68 -0.27 14.83 -0.96
CA TYR A 68 0.00 13.96 -2.10
C TYR A 68 -0.94 14.29 -3.27
N VAL A 69 -2.23 14.46 -2.99
CA VAL A 69 -3.28 14.75 -3.98
C VAL A 69 -3.06 16.07 -4.70
N ASP A 70 -2.68 17.12 -3.96
CA ASP A 70 -2.45 18.47 -4.52
C ASP A 70 -1.13 18.55 -5.29
N ARG A 71 -0.20 17.62 -5.04
CA ARG A 71 1.13 17.66 -5.61
C ARG A 71 1.18 17.14 -7.03
N PHE A 72 0.38 16.12 -7.35
CA PHE A 72 0.43 15.48 -8.66
C PHE A 72 -0.90 15.61 -9.40
N GLU A 73 -0.80 16.04 -10.65
CA GLU A 73 -1.85 15.90 -11.64
C GLU A 73 -1.65 14.56 -12.34
N LEU A 74 -2.70 13.76 -12.44
CA LEU A 74 -2.64 12.49 -13.16
C LEU A 74 -3.13 12.69 -14.59
N LEU A 75 -2.31 12.29 -15.55
CA LEU A 75 -2.66 12.18 -16.95
C LEU A 75 -2.83 10.71 -17.32
N ARG A 76 -3.93 10.38 -18.03
CA ARG A 76 -4.15 9.07 -18.64
C ARG A 76 -3.95 9.22 -20.14
N LEU A 77 -2.88 8.63 -20.65
CA LEU A 77 -2.48 8.79 -22.04
C LEU A 77 -2.69 7.46 -22.78
N THR A 78 -3.57 7.44 -23.77
CA THR A 78 -3.69 6.30 -24.68
C THR A 78 -2.63 6.42 -25.77
N VAL A 79 -1.74 5.44 -25.85
CA VAL A 79 -0.57 5.47 -26.73
C VAL A 79 -0.39 4.13 -27.44
N PRO A 80 -0.22 4.12 -28.77
CA PRO A 80 0.24 2.93 -29.47
C PRO A 80 1.65 2.51 -29.04
N GLU A 81 1.87 1.22 -28.78
CA GLU A 81 3.17 0.70 -28.32
C GLU A 81 4.38 1.04 -29.21
N ASN A 82 4.16 1.24 -30.51
CA ASN A 82 5.21 1.60 -31.46
C ASN A 82 5.59 3.09 -31.41
N LYS A 83 4.86 3.91 -30.65
CA LYS A 83 5.11 5.35 -30.49
C LYS A 83 5.82 5.70 -29.19
N VAL A 84 6.40 4.70 -28.52
CA VAL A 84 7.12 4.88 -27.26
C VAL A 84 8.54 4.37 -27.42
N ASP A 85 9.51 5.23 -27.14
CA ASP A 85 10.93 4.88 -27.04
C ASP A 85 11.36 4.92 -25.57
N THR A 86 12.34 4.10 -25.17
CA THR A 86 12.94 4.19 -23.83
C THR A 86 14.41 4.57 -23.90
N PHE A 87 14.88 5.39 -22.97
CA PHE A 87 16.27 5.85 -22.93
C PHE A 87 16.75 6.07 -21.50
N LEU A 88 18.07 6.22 -21.32
CA LEU A 88 18.68 6.55 -20.04
C LEU A 88 19.13 8.01 -20.04
N LYS A 89 18.81 8.74 -18.98
CA LYS A 89 19.22 10.12 -18.78
C LYS A 89 19.50 10.36 -17.31
N GLU A 90 20.46 11.25 -17.03
CA GLU A 90 20.72 11.66 -15.66
C GLU A 90 19.52 12.43 -15.11
N ASN A 91 19.00 11.98 -13.97
CA ASN A 91 17.91 12.60 -13.28
C ASN A 91 18.39 13.86 -12.54
N PRO A 92 17.81 15.03 -12.82
CA PRO A 92 18.22 16.28 -12.17
C PRO A 92 17.94 16.30 -10.66
N GLU A 93 16.94 15.56 -10.17
CA GLU A 93 16.56 15.51 -8.75
C GLU A 93 17.46 14.57 -7.92
N GLU A 94 17.85 13.41 -8.47
CA GLU A 94 18.58 12.37 -7.73
C GLU A 94 20.07 12.25 -8.13
N LYS A 95 20.51 12.95 -9.19
CA LYS A 95 21.87 12.88 -9.76
C LYS A 95 22.31 11.44 -10.08
N LYS A 96 21.39 10.66 -10.65
CA LYS A 96 21.56 9.26 -11.04
C LYS A 96 20.91 9.02 -12.39
N TYR A 97 21.41 8.04 -13.14
CA TYR A 97 20.76 7.62 -14.38
C TYR A 97 19.46 6.87 -14.09
N ASP A 98 18.37 7.41 -14.60
CA ASP A 98 17.05 6.78 -14.58
C ASP A 98 16.60 6.44 -16.01
N TYR A 99 15.64 5.51 -16.11
CA TYR A 99 14.96 5.23 -17.36
C TYR A 99 13.90 6.28 -17.62
N TYR A 100 13.80 6.71 -18.86
CA TYR A 100 12.78 7.63 -19.34
C TYR A 100 12.03 6.96 -20.48
N PHE A 101 10.74 7.27 -20.56
CA PHE A 101 9.91 7.05 -21.72
C PHE A 101 9.87 8.33 -22.53
N ASN A 102 10.08 8.22 -23.84
CA ASN A 102 9.68 9.25 -24.78
C ASN A 102 8.37 8.80 -25.45
N ILE A 103 7.26 9.40 -25.03
CA ILE A 103 5.91 9.06 -25.45
C ILE A 103 5.50 10.01 -26.57
N LYS A 104 5.22 9.48 -27.76
CA LYS A 104 4.84 10.27 -28.94
C LYS A 104 3.38 10.04 -29.30
N GLU A 105 2.74 11.06 -29.86
CA GLU A 105 1.37 10.98 -30.37
C GLU A 105 0.40 10.37 -29.34
N ALA A 106 0.47 10.84 -28.09
CA ALA A 106 -0.36 10.37 -27.00
C ALA A 106 -1.73 11.06 -27.01
N CYS A 107 -2.81 10.31 -26.94
CA CYS A 107 -4.17 10.84 -26.82
C CYS A 107 -4.54 11.00 -25.33
N ILE A 108 -4.96 12.20 -24.92
CA ILE A 108 -5.41 12.50 -23.55
C ILE A 108 -6.87 12.06 -23.36
N ASP A 109 -7.74 12.44 -24.30
CA ASP A 109 -9.14 12.07 -24.31
C ASP A 109 -9.57 11.72 -25.74
N GLU A 110 -10.08 10.50 -25.90
CA GLU A 110 -10.53 9.97 -27.20
C GLU A 110 -11.74 10.75 -27.74
N ASN A 111 -12.50 11.44 -26.88
CA ASN A 111 -13.67 12.23 -27.26
C ASN A 111 -13.32 13.63 -27.74
N THR A 112 -12.30 14.27 -27.16
CA THR A 112 -11.87 15.62 -27.56
C THR A 112 -10.82 15.59 -28.67
N GLY A 113 -10.12 14.47 -28.84
CA GLY A 113 -9.03 14.34 -29.79
C GLY A 113 -7.78 15.12 -29.40
N GLU A 114 -7.65 15.52 -28.13
CA GLU A 114 -6.48 16.24 -27.63
C GLU A 114 -5.26 15.31 -27.61
N MET A 115 -4.16 15.77 -28.22
CA MET A 115 -2.94 14.98 -28.43
C MET A 115 -1.71 15.67 -27.85
N ILE A 116 -0.83 14.90 -27.24
CA ILE A 116 0.53 15.31 -26.88
C ILE A 116 1.49 14.73 -27.91
N GLU A 117 2.17 15.61 -28.66
CA GLU A 117 3.08 15.18 -29.73
C GLU A 117 4.29 14.42 -29.19
N ASN A 118 4.90 14.91 -28.10
CA ASN A 118 6.11 14.33 -27.51
C ASN A 118 6.18 14.64 -26.01
N LEU A 119 6.34 13.62 -25.18
CA LEU A 119 6.41 13.72 -23.73
C LEU A 119 7.54 12.85 -23.18
N GLU A 120 8.52 13.48 -22.54
CA GLU A 120 9.54 12.77 -21.77
C GLU A 120 9.06 12.57 -20.33
N ALA A 121 9.00 11.33 -19.88
CA ALA A 121 8.57 10.99 -18.52
C ALA A 121 9.49 9.94 -17.88
N VAL A 122 9.86 10.14 -16.62
CA VAL A 122 10.71 9.23 -15.85
C VAL A 122 9.93 7.95 -15.53
N ALA A 123 10.56 6.78 -15.69
CA ALA A 123 10.00 5.52 -15.23
C ALA A 123 10.12 5.42 -13.71
N ILE A 124 8.99 5.38 -13.01
CA ILE A 124 8.94 5.09 -11.56
C ILE A 124 8.21 3.76 -11.30
N TYR A 125 8.35 3.24 -10.09
CA TYR A 125 7.79 1.94 -9.69
C TYR A 125 8.13 0.81 -10.68
N ASP A 126 7.13 0.04 -11.11
CA ASP A 126 7.28 -1.08 -12.04
C ASP A 126 6.84 -0.72 -13.48
N SER A 127 6.69 0.57 -13.80
CA SER A 127 6.28 1.02 -15.15
C SER A 127 7.15 0.44 -16.27
N LEU A 128 8.46 0.37 -16.06
CA LEU A 128 9.41 -0.25 -16.99
C LEU A 128 9.14 -1.75 -17.18
N ASP A 129 8.85 -2.47 -16.09
CA ASP A 129 8.53 -3.89 -16.17
C ASP A 129 7.22 -4.12 -16.91
N LEU A 130 6.21 -3.31 -16.63
CA LEU A 130 4.90 -3.38 -17.27
C LEU A 130 5.00 -3.13 -18.78
N PHE A 131 5.86 -2.20 -19.22
CA PHE A 131 6.08 -1.95 -20.64
C PHE A 131 6.67 -3.18 -21.35
N TYR A 132 7.70 -3.79 -20.76
CA TYR A 132 8.46 -4.89 -21.36
C TYR A 132 7.93 -6.29 -21.04
N LYS A 133 6.87 -6.39 -20.21
CA LYS A 133 6.32 -7.66 -19.70
C LYS A 133 5.92 -8.61 -20.83
N ASP A 134 5.21 -8.10 -21.84
CA ASP A 134 4.68 -8.91 -22.94
C ASP A 134 5.76 -9.56 -23.81
N ARG A 135 7.02 -9.13 -23.66
CA ARG A 135 8.16 -9.63 -24.42
C ARG A 135 9.22 -10.33 -23.57
N SER A 136 8.97 -10.50 -22.27
CA SER A 136 9.94 -11.11 -21.33
C SER A 136 11.31 -10.40 -21.30
N LEU A 137 11.35 -9.08 -21.60
CA LEU A 137 12.60 -8.31 -21.69
C LEU A 137 12.92 -7.48 -20.44
N SER A 138 12.02 -7.45 -19.46
CA SER A 138 12.15 -6.58 -18.28
C SER A 138 13.47 -6.79 -17.52
N GLN A 139 13.92 -8.05 -17.37
CA GLN A 139 15.20 -8.38 -16.72
C GLN A 139 16.42 -7.88 -17.51
N TYR A 140 16.40 -8.06 -18.84
CA TYR A 140 17.47 -7.61 -19.72
C TYR A 140 17.61 -6.09 -19.63
N VAL A 141 16.50 -5.36 -19.82
CA VAL A 141 16.49 -3.89 -19.75
C VAL A 141 17.01 -3.44 -18.40
N LYS A 142 16.47 -3.93 -17.28
CA LYS A 142 16.93 -3.57 -15.92
C LYS A 142 18.43 -3.80 -15.70
N SER A 143 19.04 -4.79 -16.35
CA SER A 143 20.48 -5.07 -16.23
C SER A 143 21.37 -3.98 -16.84
N LEU A 144 20.87 -3.23 -17.83
CA LEU A 144 21.63 -2.21 -18.55
C LEU A 144 22.08 -1.06 -17.62
N ASN A 145 21.19 -0.59 -16.74
CA ASN A 145 21.54 0.46 -15.76
C ASN A 145 22.58 -0.03 -14.72
N LYS A 146 22.58 -1.33 -14.37
CA LYS A 146 23.52 -1.92 -13.39
C LYS A 146 24.93 -2.15 -13.95
N SER A 147 25.08 -2.24 -15.26
CA SER A 147 26.38 -2.47 -15.91
C SER A 147 27.32 -1.28 -15.68
N LYS A 148 28.64 -1.49 -15.65
CA LYS A 148 29.63 -0.39 -15.67
C LYS A 148 30.05 0.01 -17.09
N ASN A 149 29.49 -0.65 -18.10
CA ASN A 149 29.91 -0.48 -19.50
C ASN A 149 29.46 0.87 -20.09
N LEU A 150 30.24 1.37 -21.04
CA LEU A 150 30.08 2.68 -21.69
C LEU A 150 28.96 2.73 -22.75
N ASN A 151 28.46 1.59 -23.26
CA ASN A 151 27.55 1.55 -24.42
C ASN A 151 26.07 1.29 -24.06
N LYS A 152 25.62 1.65 -22.86
CA LYS A 152 24.24 1.35 -22.38
C LYS A 152 23.15 1.95 -23.25
N SER A 153 23.32 3.23 -23.63
CA SER A 153 22.35 3.96 -24.44
C SER A 153 22.20 3.31 -25.82
N GLN A 154 23.32 2.90 -26.42
CA GLN A 154 23.32 2.22 -27.72
C GLN A 154 22.51 0.91 -27.70
N LEU A 155 22.60 0.11 -26.63
CA LEU A 155 21.83 -1.13 -26.52
C LEU A 155 20.32 -0.87 -26.37
N LEU A 156 19.93 0.21 -25.69
CA LEU A 156 18.52 0.63 -25.63
C LEU A 156 18.04 1.18 -26.98
N ASP A 157 18.89 1.94 -27.68
CA ASP A 157 18.59 2.46 -29.01
C ASP A 157 18.40 1.32 -30.02
N ASP A 158 19.28 0.32 -30.01
CA ASP A 158 19.16 -0.89 -30.83
C ASP A 158 17.86 -1.64 -30.53
N LEU A 159 17.46 -1.70 -29.25
CA LEU A 159 16.18 -2.28 -28.84
C LEU A 159 14.99 -1.48 -29.40
N ASN A 160 15.01 -0.14 -29.28
CA ASN A 160 13.98 0.75 -29.83
C ASN A 160 13.90 0.61 -31.37
N VAL A 161 15.02 0.51 -32.07
CA VAL A 161 15.07 0.31 -33.53
C VAL A 161 14.50 -1.06 -33.92
N SER A 162 14.89 -2.12 -33.20
CA SER A 162 14.34 -3.46 -33.39
C SER A 162 12.82 -3.47 -33.21
N TRP A 163 12.32 -2.74 -32.21
CA TRP A 163 10.91 -2.60 -31.91
C TRP A 163 10.13 -1.92 -33.04
N LYS A 164 10.65 -0.79 -33.56
CA LYS A 164 10.08 -0.08 -34.70
C LYS A 164 9.99 -0.97 -35.93
N ARG A 165 11.09 -1.65 -36.29
CA ARG A 165 11.13 -2.60 -37.42
C ARG A 165 10.13 -3.74 -37.29
N HIS A 166 9.95 -4.28 -36.08
CA HIS A 166 8.95 -5.33 -35.84
C HIS A 166 7.54 -4.84 -36.16
N PHE A 167 7.16 -3.66 -35.66
CA PHE A 167 5.82 -3.12 -35.87
C PHE A 167 5.57 -2.54 -37.27
N GLU A 168 6.60 -2.08 -37.97
CA GLU A 168 6.52 -1.78 -39.40
C GLU A 168 6.17 -3.04 -40.21
N LYS A 169 6.77 -4.19 -39.85
CA LYS A 169 6.50 -5.48 -40.51
C LYS A 169 5.16 -6.09 -40.10
N TYR A 170 4.75 -5.89 -38.85
CA TYR A 170 3.51 -6.44 -38.28
C TYR A 170 2.64 -5.34 -37.63
N PRO A 171 2.01 -4.46 -38.43
CA PRO A 171 1.24 -3.33 -37.88
C PRO A 171 0.05 -3.75 -37.00
N LYS A 172 -0.52 -4.93 -37.25
CA LYS A 172 -1.65 -5.48 -36.48
C LYS A 172 -1.28 -5.88 -35.06
N ASP A 173 0.02 -6.04 -34.77
CA ASP A 173 0.50 -6.42 -33.44
C ASP A 173 0.61 -5.20 -32.51
N VAL A 174 0.48 -3.97 -33.05
CA VAL A 174 0.50 -2.74 -32.27
C VAL A 174 -0.76 -2.66 -31.43
N LYS A 175 -0.58 -2.65 -30.11
CA LYS A 175 -1.67 -2.49 -29.14
C LYS A 175 -1.66 -1.08 -28.55
N PRO A 176 -2.84 -0.48 -28.30
CA PRO A 176 -2.93 0.71 -27.47
C PRO A 176 -2.69 0.33 -26.01
N LYS A 177 -1.87 1.13 -25.32
CA LYS A 177 -1.63 1.04 -23.89
C LYS A 177 -2.00 2.35 -23.22
N ILE A 178 -2.52 2.28 -22.00
CA ILE A 178 -2.76 3.47 -21.19
C ILE A 178 -1.54 3.71 -20.30
N PHE A 179 -0.84 4.80 -20.56
CA PHE A 179 0.23 5.31 -19.70
C PHE A 179 -0.38 6.23 -18.65
N ARG A 180 -0.19 5.88 -17.38
CA ARG A 180 -0.59 6.71 -16.24
C ARG A 180 0.60 7.55 -15.82
N VAL A 181 0.52 8.84 -16.08
CA VAL A 181 1.63 9.79 -15.92
C VAL A 181 1.29 10.79 -14.83
N LEU A 182 2.14 10.87 -13.82
CA LEU A 182 2.10 11.91 -12.82
C LEU A 182 2.83 13.14 -13.33
N LYS A 183 2.17 14.28 -13.31
CA LYS A 183 2.72 15.59 -13.66
C LYS A 183 2.86 16.42 -12.40
N ASN A 184 4.04 17.00 -12.22
CA ASN A 184 4.30 18.04 -11.23
C ASN A 184 5.09 19.16 -11.91
N LYS A 185 4.42 20.28 -12.19
CA LYS A 185 4.99 21.36 -13.02
C LYS A 185 5.43 20.79 -14.38
N ASP A 186 6.70 20.95 -14.74
CA ASP A 186 7.30 20.48 -16.00
C ASP A 186 7.93 19.07 -15.88
N LEU A 187 7.74 18.39 -14.75
CA LEU A 187 8.28 17.05 -14.51
C LEU A 187 7.18 16.00 -14.64
N TYR A 188 7.49 14.91 -15.34
CA TYR A 188 6.57 13.83 -15.66
C TYR A 188 7.13 12.49 -15.23
N TYR A 189 6.28 11.64 -14.68
CA TYR A 189 6.65 10.32 -14.17
C TYR A 189 5.63 9.28 -14.60
N VAL A 190 6.04 8.24 -15.32
CA VAL A 190 5.15 7.10 -15.65
C VAL A 190 5.05 6.21 -14.42
N LYS A 191 3.88 6.19 -13.77
CA LYS A 191 3.65 5.36 -12.57
C LYS A 191 3.21 3.95 -12.89
N SER A 192 2.44 3.77 -13.96
CA SER A 192 2.00 2.45 -14.42
C SER A 192 1.55 2.47 -15.88
N ILE A 193 1.42 1.26 -16.44
CA ILE A 193 0.94 1.06 -17.81
C ILE A 193 -0.12 -0.04 -17.76
N ASN A 194 -1.33 0.28 -18.22
CA ASN A 194 -2.52 -0.53 -17.98
C ASN A 194 -3.37 -0.70 -19.25
N SER A 195 -4.36 -1.57 -19.16
CA SER A 195 -5.42 -1.72 -20.17
C SER A 195 -6.55 -0.71 -19.94
N LYS A 196 -7.43 -0.55 -20.94
CA LYS A 196 -8.60 0.34 -20.87
C LYS A 196 -9.57 0.04 -19.72
N LEU A 197 -9.65 -1.22 -19.29
CA LEU A 197 -10.56 -1.65 -18.23
C LEU A 197 -10.10 -1.25 -16.83
N TYR A 198 -8.87 -0.74 -16.71
CA TYR A 198 -8.30 -0.32 -15.44
C TYR A 198 -8.99 0.96 -14.94
N LYS A 199 -9.60 0.85 -13.77
CA LYS A 199 -10.22 1.91 -13.00
C LYS A 199 -9.36 2.24 -11.79
N GLU A 200 -9.19 3.54 -11.54
CA GLU A 200 -8.32 4.07 -10.51
C GLU A 200 -9.15 4.50 -9.31
N TYR A 201 -8.83 3.90 -8.17
CA TYR A 201 -9.30 4.34 -6.87
C TYR A 201 -8.05 4.42 -6.01
N GLY A 202 -7.51 5.63 -5.85
CA GLY A 202 -6.23 5.87 -5.23
C GLY A 202 -6.34 6.02 -3.71
N ILE A 203 -5.33 6.71 -3.16
CA ILE A 203 -5.22 6.97 -1.71
C ILE A 203 -6.34 7.88 -1.19
N ALA A 204 -6.85 8.78 -2.02
CA ALA A 204 -7.88 9.75 -1.65
C ALA A 204 -9.24 9.08 -1.49
N GLU A 205 -9.68 8.35 -2.52
CA GLU A 205 -10.93 7.58 -2.53
C GLU A 205 -10.95 6.59 -1.37
N SER A 206 -9.82 5.91 -1.15
CA SER A 206 -9.68 4.95 -0.04
C SER A 206 -9.86 5.64 1.31
N PHE A 207 -9.25 6.80 1.52
CA PHE A 207 -9.37 7.54 2.77
C PHE A 207 -10.78 8.09 2.99
N VAL A 208 -11.34 8.79 2.00
CA VAL A 208 -12.65 9.45 2.09
C VAL A 208 -13.76 8.45 2.39
N LEU A 209 -13.84 7.37 1.61
CA LEU A 209 -14.88 6.35 1.79
C LEU A 209 -14.76 5.65 3.15
N SER A 210 -13.53 5.41 3.61
CA SER A 210 -13.29 4.87 4.95
C SER A 210 -13.82 5.78 6.03
N MET A 211 -13.49 7.07 5.98
CA MET A 211 -13.90 8.04 7.00
C MET A 211 -15.41 8.21 7.03
N LEU A 212 -16.06 8.30 5.88
CA LEU A 212 -17.52 8.42 5.79
C LEU A 212 -18.22 7.17 6.34
N GLU A 213 -17.76 5.98 5.96
CA GLU A 213 -18.35 4.74 6.47
C GLU A 213 -18.15 4.57 7.97
N LEU A 214 -16.95 4.87 8.48
CA LEU A 214 -16.67 4.80 9.91
C LEU A 214 -17.44 5.85 10.70
N ASN A 215 -17.63 7.06 10.17
CA ASN A 215 -18.44 8.08 10.81
C ASN A 215 -19.92 7.66 10.86
N LYS A 216 -20.43 7.02 9.80
CA LYS A 216 -21.78 6.42 9.79
C LYS A 216 -21.92 5.35 10.88
N ILE A 217 -20.91 4.48 11.04
CA ILE A 217 -20.90 3.47 12.10
C ILE A 217 -20.81 4.11 13.49
N HIS A 218 -19.98 5.13 13.67
CA HIS A 218 -19.85 5.89 14.93
C HIS A 218 -21.21 6.45 15.36
N LEU A 219 -21.94 7.10 14.44
CA LEU A 219 -23.25 7.68 14.73
C LEU A 219 -24.33 6.62 15.04
N ARG A 220 -24.23 5.42 14.45
CA ARG A 220 -25.20 4.33 14.67
C ARG A 220 -24.97 3.57 15.97
N GLU A 221 -23.70 3.26 16.28
CA GLU A 221 -23.33 2.36 17.37
C GLU A 221 -22.76 3.08 18.60
N GLU A 222 -22.59 4.41 18.54
CA GLU A 222 -21.96 5.24 19.58
C GLU A 222 -20.54 4.77 19.97
N VAL A 223 -19.73 4.42 18.97
CA VAL A 223 -18.36 3.92 19.16
C VAL A 223 -17.30 4.87 18.62
N ASN A 224 -16.18 4.98 19.31
CA ASN A 224 -15.07 5.86 18.90
C ASN A 224 -13.99 5.09 18.13
N PHE A 225 -13.52 5.71 17.04
CA PHE A 225 -12.43 5.21 16.23
C PHE A 225 -11.20 6.10 16.34
N THR A 226 -10.03 5.49 16.30
CA THR A 226 -8.75 6.18 16.28
C THR A 226 -7.88 5.64 15.16
N ILE A 227 -7.32 6.52 14.34
CA ILE A 227 -6.31 6.12 13.38
C ILE A 227 -4.99 5.88 14.13
N SER A 228 -4.56 4.62 14.12
CA SER A 228 -3.40 4.14 14.88
C SER A 228 -2.08 4.29 14.13
N SER A 229 -2.09 4.11 12.81
CA SER A 229 -0.94 4.38 11.94
C SER A 229 -1.38 4.51 10.49
N ILE A 230 -0.56 5.22 9.72
CA ILE A 230 -0.68 5.29 8.27
C ILE A 230 0.67 5.01 7.62
N SER A 231 0.68 4.12 6.64
CA SER A 231 1.80 3.96 5.70
C SER A 231 1.37 4.50 4.36
N LEU A 232 2.08 5.51 3.85
CA LEU A 232 1.68 6.27 2.68
C LEU A 232 2.83 6.41 1.69
N ARG A 233 2.50 6.28 0.41
CA ARG A 233 3.22 6.82 -0.75
C ARG A 233 2.17 7.23 -1.79
N GLU A 234 2.58 7.87 -2.88
CA GLU A 234 1.63 8.33 -3.91
C GLU A 234 0.65 7.25 -4.39
N SER A 235 1.11 6.02 -4.59
CA SER A 235 0.31 4.91 -5.10
C SER A 235 -0.15 3.88 -4.06
N LYS A 236 0.15 4.05 -2.76
CA LYS A 236 -0.25 3.07 -1.74
C LYS A 236 -0.64 3.73 -0.44
N ILE A 237 -1.68 3.21 0.19
CA ILE A 237 -2.07 3.52 1.57
C ILE A 237 -2.26 2.22 2.35
N ASP A 238 -1.83 2.19 3.60
CA ASP A 238 -2.21 1.19 4.61
C ASP A 238 -2.48 1.94 5.89
N MET A 239 -3.76 2.01 6.25
CA MET A 239 -4.25 2.70 7.41
C MET A 239 -4.79 1.69 8.40
N ILE A 240 -4.28 1.71 9.63
CA ILE A 240 -4.81 0.88 10.70
C ILE A 240 -5.64 1.74 11.61
N ILE A 241 -6.91 1.37 11.76
CA ILE A 241 -7.91 2.10 12.52
C ILE A 241 -8.42 1.17 13.60
N SER A 242 -8.36 1.61 14.85
CA SER A 242 -8.81 0.82 15.99
C SER A 242 -10.05 1.41 16.64
N LEU A 243 -10.85 0.51 17.20
CA LEU A 243 -11.92 0.85 18.11
C LEU A 243 -11.29 1.24 19.45
N ASP A 244 -11.77 2.30 20.10
CA ASP A 244 -11.33 2.65 21.45
C ASP A 244 -11.97 1.75 22.52
N LYS A 245 -11.78 0.44 22.37
CA LYS A 245 -12.23 -0.60 23.30
C LYS A 245 -11.05 -1.48 23.66
N LYS A 246 -10.63 -1.42 24.92
CA LYS A 246 -9.55 -2.27 25.45
C LYS A 246 -10.10 -3.62 25.91
N VAL A 247 -9.53 -4.69 25.37
CA VAL A 247 -9.78 -6.07 25.81
C VAL A 247 -8.54 -6.59 26.52
N LEU A 248 -8.65 -6.89 27.81
CA LEU A 248 -7.53 -7.34 28.63
C LEU A 248 -7.21 -8.82 28.38
N ILE A 249 -5.92 -9.13 28.23
CA ILE A 249 -5.40 -10.50 28.17
C ILE A 249 -4.53 -10.72 29.39
N LYS A 250 -5.05 -11.54 30.32
CA LYS A 250 -4.42 -11.82 31.60
C LYS A 250 -2.94 -12.19 31.41
N ASP A 251 -2.07 -11.47 32.13
CA ASP A 251 -0.62 -11.68 32.19
C ASP A 251 0.19 -11.51 30.89
N VAL A 252 -0.45 -11.09 29.79
CA VAL A 252 0.24 -10.84 28.50
C VAL A 252 0.12 -9.39 28.06
N GLY A 253 -1.04 -8.74 28.26
CA GLY A 253 -1.25 -7.36 27.83
C GLY A 253 -2.72 -7.03 27.59
N TYR A 254 -2.98 -6.19 26.61
CA TYR A 254 -4.33 -5.89 26.13
C TYR A 254 -4.33 -5.75 24.61
N PHE A 255 -5.50 -5.83 23.99
CA PHE A 255 -5.64 -5.47 22.59
C PHE A 255 -6.81 -4.51 22.36
N ARG A 256 -6.73 -3.81 21.23
CA ARG A 256 -7.85 -3.09 20.64
C ARG A 256 -8.25 -3.77 19.33
N PRO A 257 -9.55 -4.04 19.11
CA PRO A 257 -10.04 -4.44 17.81
C PRO A 257 -9.70 -3.38 16.75
N SER A 258 -9.31 -3.82 15.55
CA SER A 258 -8.90 -2.89 14.50
C SER A 258 -9.16 -3.42 13.09
N ILE A 259 -9.13 -2.53 12.12
CA ILE A 259 -9.12 -2.88 10.70
C ILE A 259 -7.91 -2.24 10.02
N SER A 260 -7.44 -2.88 8.97
CA SER A 260 -6.42 -2.35 8.07
C SER A 260 -7.07 -2.10 6.72
N ILE A 261 -7.06 -0.84 6.30
CA ILE A 261 -7.58 -0.38 5.01
C ILE A 261 -6.39 -0.13 4.11
N ARG A 262 -6.32 -0.87 3.01
CA ARG A 262 -5.15 -0.94 2.16
C ARG A 262 -5.51 -0.72 0.71
N ASN A 263 -4.78 0.16 0.05
CA ASN A 263 -4.88 0.36 -1.39
C ASN A 263 -3.51 0.21 -2.04
N GLU A 264 -3.46 -0.51 -3.16
CA GLU A 264 -2.30 -0.60 -4.03
C GLU A 264 -2.69 -0.26 -5.48
N ASP A 265 -2.44 0.99 -5.84
CA ASP A 265 -2.81 1.58 -7.12
C ASP A 265 -1.92 1.14 -8.30
N THR A 266 -0.82 0.44 -8.03
CA THR A 266 0.09 -0.07 -9.09
C THR A 266 0.07 -1.59 -9.26
N GLY A 267 -0.62 -2.31 -8.36
CA GLY A 267 -0.61 -3.77 -8.28
C GLY A 267 -1.88 -4.43 -8.84
N ASN A 268 -2.04 -5.73 -8.58
CA ASN A 268 -3.18 -6.51 -9.09
C ASN A 268 -4.45 -6.41 -8.20
N ALA A 269 -4.28 -6.26 -6.88
CA ALA A 269 -5.38 -6.00 -5.96
C ALA A 269 -5.46 -4.49 -5.73
N SER A 270 -6.64 -3.90 -5.93
CA SER A 270 -6.79 -2.45 -5.83
C SER A 270 -6.92 -2.00 -4.40
N LEU A 271 -7.85 -2.61 -3.68
CA LEU A 271 -8.32 -2.14 -2.40
C LEU A 271 -8.69 -3.33 -1.54
N GLY A 272 -8.38 -3.26 -0.26
CA GLY A 272 -8.67 -4.30 0.71
C GLY A 272 -8.95 -3.72 2.08
N VAL A 273 -10.02 -4.23 2.70
CA VAL A 273 -10.26 -4.05 4.13
C VAL A 273 -10.01 -5.39 4.80
N HIS A 274 -9.19 -5.38 5.83
CA HIS A 274 -8.77 -6.58 6.55
C HIS A 274 -9.05 -6.41 8.04
N THR A 275 -9.60 -7.44 8.67
CA THR A 275 -9.59 -7.51 10.14
C THR A 275 -8.15 -7.55 10.64
N SER A 276 -7.87 -6.77 11.67
CA SER A 276 -6.59 -6.75 12.35
C SER A 276 -6.78 -6.54 13.85
N ILE A 277 -5.73 -6.75 14.63
CA ILE A 277 -5.75 -6.57 16.07
C ILE A 277 -4.54 -5.75 16.45
N GLU A 278 -4.79 -4.72 17.24
CA GLU A 278 -3.77 -3.86 17.78
C GLU A 278 -3.39 -4.34 19.18
N PHE A 279 -2.30 -5.10 19.29
CA PHE A 279 -1.91 -5.74 20.54
C PHE A 279 -0.82 -4.95 21.28
N TYR A 280 -1.06 -4.70 22.56
CA TYR A 280 -0.22 -3.95 23.49
C TYR A 280 0.33 -4.88 24.60
N PRO A 281 1.61 -5.26 24.55
CA PRO A 281 2.22 -6.12 25.57
C PRO A 281 2.29 -5.42 26.95
N LYS A 282 2.06 -6.17 28.05
CA LYS A 282 1.88 -5.65 29.43
C LYS A 282 3.01 -4.73 29.93
N ASN A 283 4.26 -5.01 29.55
CA ASN A 283 5.45 -4.27 30.01
C ASN A 283 6.08 -3.41 28.91
N ASN A 284 5.39 -3.22 27.80
CA ASN A 284 5.84 -2.36 26.73
C ASN A 284 5.15 -1.00 26.88
N GLY A 285 5.89 0.10 26.78
CA GLY A 285 5.25 1.40 26.61
C GLY A 285 4.35 1.39 25.37
N ASP A 286 3.34 2.27 25.32
CA ASP A 286 2.31 2.28 24.28
C ASP A 286 2.85 2.37 22.83
N ASN A 287 4.13 2.71 22.66
CA ASN A 287 4.83 2.80 21.37
C ASN A 287 5.27 1.43 20.79
N ASN A 288 5.22 0.33 21.55
CA ASN A 288 5.75 -0.99 21.15
C ASN A 288 4.62 -2.02 20.92
N LYS A 289 3.58 -1.60 20.20
CA LYS A 289 2.47 -2.49 19.82
C LYS A 289 2.82 -3.40 18.65
N ILE A 290 2.00 -4.43 18.48
CA ILE A 290 2.10 -5.41 17.39
C ILE A 290 0.77 -5.44 16.67
N TYR A 291 0.80 -5.37 15.34
CA TYR A 291 -0.39 -5.59 14.53
C TYR A 291 -0.51 -7.07 14.15
N LEU A 292 -1.64 -7.67 14.52
CA LEU A 292 -1.93 -9.07 14.28
C LEU A 292 -3.09 -9.23 13.28
N PHE A 293 -2.99 -10.22 12.40
CA PHE A 293 -3.97 -10.50 11.35
C PHE A 293 -4.51 -11.92 11.52
N PRO A 294 -5.62 -12.10 12.28
CA PRO A 294 -6.21 -13.41 12.50
C PRO A 294 -6.77 -14.02 11.20
N LYS A 295 -6.85 -15.35 11.17
CA LYS A 295 -7.25 -16.20 10.03
C LYS A 295 -8.44 -17.07 10.37
N LYS A 296 -9.21 -17.37 9.32
CA LYS A 296 -10.42 -18.19 9.38
C LYS A 296 -10.20 -19.57 9.99
N ASP A 297 -9.03 -20.15 9.75
CA ASP A 297 -8.57 -21.37 10.38
C ASP A 297 -7.02 -21.42 10.38
N LYS A 298 -6.44 -22.39 11.11
CA LYS A 298 -4.99 -22.53 11.29
C LYS A 298 -4.23 -22.89 10.01
N ASP A 299 -4.89 -23.58 9.07
CA ASP A 299 -4.29 -24.12 7.85
C ASP A 299 -4.49 -23.20 6.64
N SER A 300 -5.44 -22.27 6.76
CA SER A 300 -5.73 -21.22 5.81
C SER A 300 -4.59 -20.21 5.78
N ASN A 301 -4.35 -19.65 4.60
CA ASN A 301 -3.52 -18.46 4.43
C ASN A 301 -4.37 -17.23 4.10
N LYS A 302 -5.66 -17.27 4.46
CA LYS A 302 -6.57 -16.15 4.29
C LYS A 302 -6.90 -15.56 5.66
N ILE A 303 -6.68 -14.25 5.77
CA ILE A 303 -7.21 -13.43 6.87
C ILE A 303 -8.70 -13.73 6.99
N GLU A 304 -9.15 -13.88 8.23
CA GLU A 304 -10.47 -14.42 8.57
C GLU A 304 -11.59 -13.71 7.86
N ASN A 305 -11.58 -12.39 7.96
CA ASN A 305 -12.44 -11.51 7.20
C ASN A 305 -11.59 -10.51 6.44
N LYS A 306 -11.69 -10.62 5.12
CA LYS A 306 -11.15 -9.66 4.20
C LYS A 306 -12.16 -9.43 3.09
N THR A 307 -12.34 -8.17 2.74
CA THR A 307 -13.05 -7.78 1.54
C THR A 307 -12.03 -7.11 0.64
N THR A 308 -11.87 -7.59 -0.59
CA THR A 308 -10.88 -7.06 -1.53
C THR A 308 -11.49 -6.89 -2.90
N ALA A 309 -11.14 -5.79 -3.56
CA ALA A 309 -11.52 -5.49 -4.93
C ALA A 309 -10.30 -5.48 -5.86
N ASN A 310 -10.57 -5.68 -7.15
CA ASN A 310 -9.61 -5.50 -8.23
C ASN A 310 -9.81 -4.14 -8.90
N HIS A 311 -8.84 -3.68 -9.68
CA HIS A 311 -8.89 -2.42 -10.44
C HIS A 311 -9.89 -2.41 -11.62
N THR A 312 -10.84 -3.33 -11.67
CA THR A 312 -11.85 -3.40 -12.74
C THR A 312 -13.27 -3.18 -12.22
N ILE A 313 -13.45 -3.03 -10.91
CA ILE A 313 -14.77 -2.82 -10.30
C ILE A 313 -15.31 -1.41 -10.60
N ASN A 314 -16.62 -1.26 -10.75
CA ASN A 314 -17.25 0.05 -10.91
C ASN A 314 -17.38 0.79 -9.58
N GLN A 315 -17.85 2.04 -9.65
CA GLN A 315 -18.02 2.91 -8.48
C GLN A 315 -19.05 2.32 -7.51
N ASP A 316 -20.15 1.71 -7.99
CA ASP A 316 -21.14 1.07 -7.11
C ASP A 316 -20.53 -0.07 -6.27
N THR A 317 -19.82 -1.01 -6.92
CA THR A 317 -19.14 -2.11 -6.21
C THR A 317 -18.05 -1.60 -5.27
N LEU A 318 -17.43 -0.44 -5.57
CA LEU A 318 -16.48 0.19 -4.65
C LEU A 318 -17.19 0.65 -3.38
N LEU A 319 -18.35 1.28 -3.53
CA LEU A 319 -19.15 1.76 -2.42
C LEU A 319 -19.72 0.60 -1.57
N GLU A 320 -20.14 -0.50 -2.20
CA GLU A 320 -20.54 -1.75 -1.51
C GLU A 320 -19.38 -2.37 -0.72
N LEU A 321 -18.15 -2.32 -1.26
CA LEU A 321 -16.96 -2.83 -0.57
C LEU A 321 -16.76 -2.12 0.78
N PHE A 322 -16.91 -0.80 0.82
CA PHE A 322 -16.74 -0.02 2.04
C PHE A 322 -17.88 -0.28 3.04
N GLU A 323 -19.12 -0.47 2.60
CA GLU A 323 -20.21 -0.86 3.51
C GLU A 323 -19.93 -2.13 4.32
N SER A 324 -19.17 -3.07 3.74
CA SER A 324 -18.75 -4.30 4.44
C SER A 324 -17.85 -4.04 5.67
N ILE A 325 -17.34 -2.81 5.85
CA ILE A 325 -16.63 -2.42 7.08
C ILE A 325 -17.51 -2.65 8.31
N SER A 326 -18.82 -2.39 8.20
CA SER A 326 -19.77 -2.64 9.30
C SER A 326 -19.70 -4.10 9.77
N ASP A 327 -19.74 -5.06 8.84
CA ASP A 327 -19.71 -6.49 9.14
C ASP A 327 -18.42 -6.92 9.84
N LEU A 328 -17.29 -6.30 9.46
CA LEU A 328 -16.00 -6.58 10.09
C LEU A 328 -15.98 -6.19 11.58
N PHE A 329 -16.67 -5.12 11.96
CA PHE A 329 -16.75 -4.70 13.36
C PHE A 329 -17.70 -5.57 14.19
N ASP A 330 -18.76 -6.11 13.60
CA ASP A 330 -19.58 -7.11 14.28
C ASP A 330 -18.77 -8.39 14.56
N TYR A 331 -17.93 -8.80 13.62
CA TYR A 331 -16.98 -9.88 13.85
C TYR A 331 -15.94 -9.54 14.94
N LEU A 332 -15.50 -8.29 15.05
CA LEU A 332 -14.55 -7.88 16.09
C LEU A 332 -15.11 -8.02 17.52
N LYS A 333 -16.44 -8.04 17.70
CA LYS A 333 -17.06 -8.41 18.99
C LYS A 333 -16.82 -9.89 19.33
N GLN A 334 -16.67 -10.74 18.32
CA GLN A 334 -16.36 -12.16 18.49
C GLN A 334 -14.85 -12.41 18.71
N VAL A 335 -13.98 -11.57 18.14
CA VAL A 335 -12.52 -11.63 18.39
C VAL A 335 -12.17 -11.58 19.88
N GLU A 336 -12.94 -10.86 20.70
CA GLU A 336 -12.77 -10.86 22.17
C GLU A 336 -12.81 -12.27 22.79
N LYS A 337 -13.64 -13.17 22.24
CA LYS A 337 -13.80 -14.55 22.73
C LYS A 337 -12.79 -15.51 22.11
N ASP A 338 -12.47 -15.28 20.84
CA ASP A 338 -11.69 -16.20 20.02
C ASP A 338 -10.19 -15.88 20.01
N PHE A 339 -9.82 -14.64 20.40
CA PHE A 339 -8.42 -14.24 20.48
C PHE A 339 -7.73 -14.96 21.64
N LYS A 340 -6.97 -15.98 21.29
CA LYS A 340 -6.06 -16.67 22.19
C LYS A 340 -4.69 -16.64 21.55
N PHE A 341 -3.70 -16.11 22.27
CA PHE A 341 -2.33 -16.46 21.95
C PHE A 341 -2.21 -17.98 22.01
N TYR A 342 -1.45 -18.55 21.08
CA TYR A 342 -1.19 -19.98 21.11
C TYR A 342 -0.31 -20.29 22.33
N ASN A 343 -0.95 -20.57 23.46
CA ASN A 343 -0.31 -20.71 24.77
C ASN A 343 -0.12 -22.18 25.17
N ASP A 344 -0.65 -23.12 24.40
CA ASP A 344 -0.84 -24.50 24.87
C ASP A 344 0.39 -25.43 24.75
N ALA A 345 1.52 -25.06 24.12
CA ALA A 345 2.87 -25.63 24.37
C ALA A 345 3.87 -25.35 23.22
N GLN A 346 4.67 -24.29 23.32
CA GLN A 346 6.01 -24.16 22.69
C GLN A 346 6.81 -23.12 23.49
N HIS A 347 8.12 -23.30 23.64
CA HIS A 347 9.00 -22.34 24.29
C HIS A 347 9.07 -21.04 23.46
N PRO A 348 9.07 -19.84 24.07
CA PRO A 348 9.21 -18.56 23.34
C PRO A 348 10.39 -18.52 22.36
N ASP A 349 11.47 -19.24 22.64
CA ASP A 349 12.60 -19.38 21.73
C ASP A 349 12.28 -20.19 20.45
N GLU A 350 11.36 -21.16 20.51
CA GLU A 350 10.90 -21.90 19.33
C GLU A 350 10.06 -20.99 18.42
N LEU A 351 9.19 -20.16 18.99
CA LEU A 351 8.44 -19.16 18.23
C LEU A 351 9.37 -18.11 17.61
N ARG A 352 10.36 -17.62 18.39
CA ARG A 352 11.42 -16.75 17.85
C ARG A 352 12.15 -17.43 16.69
N GLN A 353 12.53 -18.70 16.84
CA GLN A 353 13.26 -19.44 15.81
C GLN A 353 12.46 -19.56 14.52
N LYS A 354 11.16 -19.84 14.63
CA LYS A 354 10.24 -19.87 13.49
C LYS A 354 10.20 -18.54 12.72
N ILE A 355 10.22 -17.40 13.41
CA ILE A 355 10.33 -16.08 12.77
C ILE A 355 11.72 -15.92 12.12
N ALA A 356 12.78 -16.25 12.86
CA ALA A 356 14.17 -16.14 12.43
C ALA A 356 14.46 -16.95 11.16
N GLU A 357 13.90 -18.16 11.01
CA GLU A 357 14.04 -19.00 9.82
C GLU A 357 13.61 -18.30 8.52
N LYS A 358 12.62 -17.41 8.58
CA LYS A 358 12.15 -16.64 7.42
C LYS A 358 12.89 -15.32 7.29
N VAL A 359 13.11 -14.61 8.40
CA VAL A 359 13.74 -13.28 8.43
C VAL A 359 15.24 -13.36 8.09
N CYS A 360 15.95 -14.32 8.67
CA CYS A 360 17.40 -14.46 8.55
C CYS A 360 17.84 -15.32 7.35
N ASN A 361 16.89 -15.79 6.53
CA ASN A 361 17.22 -16.56 5.33
C ASN A 361 17.95 -15.68 4.30
N THR A 362 19.19 -16.06 3.98
CA THR A 362 20.07 -15.35 3.02
C THR A 362 19.55 -15.37 1.57
N LYS A 363 18.58 -16.24 1.27
CA LYS A 363 17.86 -16.32 -0.01
C LYS A 363 16.37 -15.93 0.13
N GLY A 364 15.94 -15.48 1.31
CA GLY A 364 14.55 -15.13 1.60
C GLY A 364 14.16 -13.71 1.19
N MET A 365 12.87 -13.39 1.34
CA MET A 365 12.31 -12.07 1.00
C MET A 365 12.84 -10.92 1.86
N PHE A 366 13.32 -11.21 3.08
CA PHE A 366 13.86 -10.21 4.00
C PHE A 366 15.40 -10.08 3.90
N LYS A 367 16.00 -10.63 2.83
CA LYS A 367 17.44 -10.57 2.59
C LYS A 367 17.93 -9.12 2.59
N GLY A 368 18.98 -8.83 3.35
CA GLY A 368 19.64 -7.52 3.40
C GLY A 368 19.03 -6.56 4.41
N LEU A 369 17.93 -6.93 5.09
CA LEU A 369 17.34 -6.15 6.18
C LEU A 369 18.08 -6.43 7.50
N THR A 370 19.34 -6.00 7.59
CA THR A 370 20.25 -6.34 8.70
C THR A 370 19.72 -5.94 10.08
N LYS A 371 19.03 -4.80 10.19
CA LYS A 371 18.38 -4.39 11.46
C LYS A 371 17.29 -5.37 11.90
N LEU A 372 16.45 -5.83 10.97
CA LEU A 372 15.40 -6.82 11.25
C LEU A 372 16.02 -8.18 11.59
N GLN A 373 17.01 -8.61 10.82
CA GLN A 373 17.73 -9.87 11.05
C GLN A 373 18.39 -9.90 12.42
N GLY A 374 19.08 -8.83 12.79
CA GLY A 374 19.73 -8.68 14.09
C GLY A 374 18.79 -8.68 15.30
N LEU A 375 17.48 -8.42 15.11
CA LEU A 375 16.49 -8.61 16.17
C LEU A 375 16.28 -10.09 16.49
N PHE A 376 16.18 -10.95 15.48
CA PHE A 376 15.78 -12.35 15.64
C PHE A 376 16.94 -13.36 15.59
N GLU A 377 18.15 -12.94 15.22
CA GLU A 377 19.36 -13.77 15.27
C GLU A 377 19.68 -14.28 16.68
N ARG A 378 20.11 -15.53 16.78
CA ARG A 378 20.47 -16.15 18.06
C ARG A 378 21.82 -15.61 18.54
N LYS A 379 21.84 -14.89 19.66
CA LYS A 379 23.09 -14.52 20.35
C LYS A 379 23.48 -15.63 21.32
N LYS A 380 24.79 -15.87 21.48
CA LYS A 380 25.34 -17.01 22.26
C LYS A 380 24.82 -17.08 23.71
N ASP A 381 24.38 -15.96 24.28
CA ASP A 381 23.93 -15.87 25.68
C ASP A 381 22.45 -15.45 25.85
N GLN A 382 21.66 -15.38 24.78
CA GLN A 382 20.23 -14.99 24.86
C GLN A 382 19.32 -16.20 24.63
N GLN A 383 18.95 -16.89 25.72
CA GLN A 383 17.70 -17.66 25.71
C GLN A 383 16.53 -16.70 25.91
N ILE A 384 15.56 -16.74 25.00
CA ILE A 384 14.26 -16.09 25.25
C ILE A 384 13.47 -17.00 26.18
N THR A 385 13.58 -16.74 27.48
CA THR A 385 12.99 -17.56 28.53
C THR A 385 11.52 -17.21 28.82
N ASN A 386 11.04 -16.06 28.33
CA ASN A 386 9.66 -15.63 28.53
C ASN A 386 9.04 -15.02 27.27
N LEU A 387 7.71 -15.10 27.17
CA LEU A 387 6.94 -14.57 26.05
C LEU A 387 7.09 -13.05 25.89
N GLN A 388 7.29 -12.32 27.00
CA GLN A 388 7.40 -10.86 26.98
C GLN A 388 8.59 -10.38 26.13
N ASN A 389 9.75 -11.03 26.24
CA ASN A 389 10.93 -10.71 25.46
C ASN A 389 10.70 -10.91 23.95
N LEU A 390 9.97 -11.96 23.56
CA LEU A 390 9.59 -12.19 22.17
C LEU A 390 8.64 -11.08 21.67
N LEU A 391 7.64 -10.71 22.48
CA LEU A 391 6.70 -9.64 22.13
C LEU A 391 7.41 -8.29 21.99
N GLU A 392 8.40 -7.99 22.83
CA GLU A 392 9.23 -6.78 22.69
C GLU A 392 10.02 -6.77 21.37
N MET A 393 10.59 -7.91 20.97
CA MET A 393 11.27 -8.04 19.67
C MET A 393 10.32 -7.84 18.49
N CYS A 394 9.11 -8.41 18.56
CA CYS A 394 8.08 -8.20 17.56
C CYS A 394 7.63 -6.73 17.48
N GLY A 395 7.48 -6.05 18.62
CA GLY A 395 7.18 -4.61 18.66
C GLY A 395 8.30 -3.77 18.04
N LYS A 396 9.57 -4.07 18.34
CA LYS A 396 10.72 -3.40 17.70
C LYS A 396 10.77 -3.64 16.19
N ALA A 397 10.41 -4.84 15.74
CA ALA A 397 10.32 -5.16 14.32
C ALA A 397 9.19 -4.36 13.63
N GLU A 398 8.06 -4.17 14.34
CA GLU A 398 6.99 -3.28 13.91
C GLU A 398 7.43 -1.81 13.85
N MET A 399 8.45 -1.34 14.56
CA MET A 399 8.92 0.05 14.41
C MET A 399 9.91 0.27 13.25
N LEU A 400 10.38 -0.78 12.58
CA LEU A 400 11.35 -0.63 11.50
C LEU A 400 10.70 -0.09 10.23
N ASP A 401 11.27 0.99 9.69
CA ASP A 401 10.95 1.47 8.33
C ASP A 401 11.36 0.43 7.29
N MET A 402 10.41 0.04 6.44
CA MET A 402 10.64 -0.90 5.35
C MET A 402 9.62 -0.70 4.24
N ASP A 403 9.89 -1.32 3.10
CA ASP A 403 8.95 -1.36 1.98
C ASP A 403 7.58 -1.90 2.43
N PHE A 404 6.53 -1.33 1.84
CA PHE A 404 5.13 -1.60 2.17
C PHE A 404 4.77 -3.09 2.12
N ASP A 405 5.20 -3.79 1.05
CA ASP A 405 4.83 -5.19 0.86
C ASP A 405 5.62 -6.09 1.81
N LEU A 406 6.88 -5.73 2.10
CA LEU A 406 7.69 -6.41 3.09
C LEU A 406 7.13 -6.22 4.51
N LYS A 407 6.67 -5.02 4.86
CA LYS A 407 6.05 -4.73 6.17
C LYS A 407 4.84 -5.61 6.41
N PHE A 408 3.95 -5.65 5.43
CA PHE A 408 2.75 -6.46 5.53
C PHE A 408 3.07 -7.95 5.64
N LYS A 409 4.02 -8.46 4.84
CA LYS A 409 4.49 -9.85 4.94
C LYS A 409 5.11 -10.16 6.30
N LEU A 410 5.83 -9.22 6.90
CA LEU A 410 6.39 -9.36 8.25
C LEU A 410 5.29 -9.41 9.32
N ARG A 411 4.32 -8.51 9.28
CA ARG A 411 3.16 -8.52 10.19
C ARG A 411 2.41 -9.84 10.09
N TYR A 412 2.22 -10.34 8.87
CA TYR A 412 1.56 -11.63 8.64
C TYR A 412 2.39 -12.82 9.16
N LEU A 413 3.72 -12.82 8.98
CA LEU A 413 4.62 -13.81 9.58
C LEU A 413 4.48 -13.84 11.10
N ILE A 414 4.61 -12.67 11.73
CA ILE A 414 4.54 -12.51 13.19
C ILE A 414 3.17 -12.96 13.69
N SER A 415 2.09 -12.57 13.01
CA SER A 415 0.73 -13.02 13.31
C SER A 415 0.62 -14.53 13.28
N ASN A 416 1.12 -15.17 12.21
CA ASN A 416 1.02 -16.62 12.05
C ASN A 416 1.76 -17.38 13.14
N VAL A 417 2.93 -16.88 13.52
CA VAL A 417 3.74 -17.50 14.57
C VAL A 417 3.09 -17.29 15.94
N LEU A 418 2.67 -16.08 16.27
CA LEU A 418 2.12 -15.77 17.59
C LEU A 418 0.73 -16.36 17.83
N LEU A 419 -0.12 -16.42 16.79
CA LEU A 419 -1.49 -16.91 16.90
C LEU A 419 -1.62 -18.42 16.64
N TYR A 420 -0.73 -19.00 15.82
CA TYR A 420 -0.89 -20.38 15.34
C TYR A 420 0.38 -21.23 15.44
N GLY A 421 1.51 -20.67 15.89
CA GLY A 421 2.77 -21.40 15.98
C GLY A 421 3.34 -21.83 14.62
N ASN A 422 2.95 -21.19 13.52
CA ASN A 422 3.34 -21.55 12.14
C ASN A 422 4.07 -20.38 11.45
N ASN A 423 5.18 -20.66 10.75
CA ASN A 423 5.92 -19.64 9.97
C ASN A 423 5.66 -19.70 8.45
N THR A 424 4.65 -20.45 8.02
CA THR A 424 4.26 -20.50 6.61
C THR A 424 3.63 -19.18 6.19
N ILE A 425 4.23 -18.58 5.17
CA ILE A 425 3.70 -17.44 4.42
C ILE A 425 3.68 -17.95 2.99
N LYS A 426 2.50 -18.24 2.44
CA LYS A 426 2.37 -18.59 1.03
C LYS A 426 2.07 -17.34 0.23
#